data_AF-A0A7C3R9H0-F1
#
_entry.id   AF-A0A7C3R9H0-F1
#
_cell.length_a   1.000
_cell.length_b   1.000
_cell.length_c   1.000
_cell.angle_alpha   90.00
_cell.angle_beta   90.00
_cell.angle_gamma   90.00
#
_symmetry.space_group_name_H-M   'P 1'
#
loop_
_entity.id
_entity.type
_entity.pdbx_description
1 polymer ?
#
loop_
_entity_poly.entity_id
_entity_poly.type
_entity_poly.pdbx_seq_one_letter_code
_entity_poly.pdbx_strand_id
1 'polypeptide(L)'
;MVKKQEEYSLAREMKKTLTPIVCGIIAGLLSFLATGEFRQRDAFGIIILVFLIYIQKFILPKMGVKLEGKDWAGISFLTFSSWYISWTVLLNL
;
A
#
# COMPACT_ATOMS: atom_id res chain seq x y z
N MET A 1 22.29 2.28 -25.81
CA MET A 1 22.17 1.13 -24.88
C MET A 1 22.09 1.57 -23.41
N VAL A 2 22.78 2.64 -22.99
CA VAL A 2 22.74 3.19 -21.62
C VAL A 2 21.36 3.72 -21.21
N LYS A 3 20.72 4.58 -22.03
CA LYS A 3 19.37 5.14 -21.72
C LYS A 3 18.29 4.09 -21.43
N LYS A 4 18.35 2.95 -22.13
CA LYS A 4 17.36 1.87 -21.97
C LYS A 4 17.52 1.15 -20.62
N GLN A 5 18.75 0.99 -20.15
CA GLN A 5 19.06 0.39 -18.83
C GLN A 5 18.62 1.30 -17.66
N GLU A 6 18.80 2.62 -17.78
CA GLU A 6 18.24 3.60 -16.84
C GLU A 6 16.70 3.51 -16.81
N GLU A 7 16.04 3.48 -17.95
CA GLU A 7 14.57 3.39 -17.99
C GLU A 7 14.04 2.13 -17.28
N TYR A 8 14.75 1.00 -17.38
CA TYR A 8 14.42 -0.23 -16.65
C TYR A 8 14.67 -0.13 -15.14
N SER A 9 15.71 0.59 -14.68
CA SER A 9 15.97 0.76 -13.25
C SER A 9 14.95 1.70 -12.61
N LEU A 10 14.64 2.81 -13.28
CA LEU A 10 13.63 3.79 -12.87
C LEU A 10 12.23 3.17 -12.78
N ALA A 11 11.83 2.38 -13.78
CA ALA A 11 10.54 1.68 -13.76
C ALA A 11 10.45 0.66 -12.60
N ARG A 12 11.57 0.08 -12.17
CA ARG A 12 11.61 -0.88 -11.06
C ARG A 12 11.47 -0.19 -9.71
N GLU A 13 12.15 0.94 -9.53
CA GLU A 13 12.03 1.82 -8.36
C GLU A 13 10.60 2.35 -8.22
N MET A 14 10.00 2.83 -9.32
CA MET A 14 8.61 3.30 -9.33
C MET A 14 7.63 2.21 -8.90
N LYS A 15 7.83 0.95 -9.33
CA LYS A 15 6.98 -0.17 -8.90
C LYS A 15 7.08 -0.43 -7.40
N LYS A 16 8.26 -0.25 -6.78
CA LYS A 16 8.43 -0.39 -5.32
C LYS A 16 7.60 0.61 -4.52
N THR A 17 7.40 1.82 -5.06
CA THR A 17 6.66 2.90 -4.41
C THR A 17 5.18 2.90 -4.80
N LEU A 18 4.86 2.62 -6.05
CA LEU A 18 3.50 2.67 -6.58
C LEU A 18 2.64 1.53 -6.04
N THR A 19 3.22 0.32 -5.90
CA THR A 19 2.50 -0.86 -5.38
C THR A 19 1.93 -0.62 -3.97
N PRO A 20 2.72 -0.21 -2.96
CA PRO A 20 2.19 0.06 -1.61
C PRO A 20 1.15 1.19 -1.60
N ILE A 21 1.30 2.22 -2.43
CA ILE A 21 0.31 3.29 -2.55
C ILE A 21 -1.02 2.75 -3.05
N VAL A 22 -1.03 2.03 -4.18
CA VAL A 22 -2.26 1.45 -4.75
C VAL A 22 -2.90 0.48 -3.76
N CYS A 23 -2.12 -0.37 -3.10
CA CYS A 23 -2.62 -1.24 -2.04
C CYS A 23 -3.20 -0.44 -0.86
N GLY A 24 -2.60 0.68 -0.47
CA GLY A 24 -3.12 1.56 0.57
C GLY A 24 -4.47 2.16 0.22
N ILE A 25 -4.65 2.65 -1.01
CA ILE A 25 -5.96 3.15 -1.49
C ILE A 25 -7.03 2.05 -1.43
N ILE A 26 -6.70 0.86 -1.93
CA ILE A 26 -7.61 -0.30 -1.90
C ILE A 26 -7.95 -0.65 -0.44
N ALA A 27 -6.97 -0.66 0.46
CA ALA A 27 -7.18 -0.89 1.88
C ALA A 27 -8.14 0.16 2.48
N GLY A 28 -7.99 1.43 2.09
CA GLY A 28 -8.81 2.53 2.61
C GLY A 28 -10.26 2.42 2.17
N LEU A 29 -10.49 2.08 0.89
CA LEU A 29 -11.81 1.76 0.34
C LEU A 29 -12.43 0.55 1.05
N LEU A 30 -11.69 -0.55 1.19
CA LEU A 30 -12.16 -1.75 1.90
C LEU A 30 -12.49 -1.45 3.37
N SER A 31 -11.68 -0.62 4.02
CA SER A 31 -11.92 -0.19 5.40
C SER A 31 -13.20 0.63 5.50
N PHE A 32 -13.43 1.57 4.58
CA PHE A 32 -14.65 2.35 4.54
C PHE A 32 -15.90 1.46 4.35
N LEU A 33 -15.84 0.51 3.42
CA LEU A 33 -16.94 -0.45 3.17
C LEU A 33 -17.18 -1.38 4.37
N ALA A 34 -16.11 -1.83 5.03
CA ALA A 34 -16.18 -2.73 6.17
C ALA A 34 -16.68 -2.04 7.45
N THR A 35 -16.41 -0.74 7.63
CA THR A 35 -16.84 0.02 8.82
C THR A 35 -18.33 0.41 8.79
N GLY A 36 -18.98 0.45 7.61
CA GLY A 36 -20.44 0.56 7.49
C GLY A 36 -21.10 1.70 8.30
N GLU A 37 -22.33 1.48 8.79
CA GLU A 37 -23.09 2.46 9.61
C GLU A 37 -22.58 2.57 11.06
N PHE A 38 -21.83 1.58 11.54
CA PHE A 38 -21.23 1.59 12.87
C PHE A 38 -19.90 2.36 12.83
N ARG A 39 -20.00 3.69 12.73
CA ARG A 39 -18.88 4.66 12.85
C ARG A 39 -18.25 4.74 14.26
N GLN A 40 -18.26 3.65 15.02
CA GLN A 40 -17.46 3.53 16.24
C GLN A 40 -16.15 2.85 15.89
N ARG A 41 -15.04 3.59 16.02
CA ARG A 41 -13.62 3.17 16.05
C ARG A 41 -13.37 1.65 15.98
N ASP A 42 -13.71 1.05 14.85
CA ASP A 42 -13.68 -0.40 14.77
C ASP A 42 -12.26 -0.81 14.35
N ALA A 43 -11.66 -1.71 15.12
CA ALA A 43 -10.30 -2.17 14.87
C ALA A 43 -10.15 -2.84 13.49
N PHE A 44 -11.28 -3.17 12.84
CA PHE A 44 -11.37 -3.74 11.50
C PHE A 44 -10.59 -2.97 10.43
N GLY A 45 -10.63 -1.63 10.40
CA GLY A 45 -9.87 -0.86 9.40
C GLY A 45 -8.36 -1.06 9.55
N ILE A 46 -7.88 -1.14 10.80
CA ILE A 46 -6.48 -1.40 11.12
C ILE A 46 -6.11 -2.85 10.78
N ILE A 47 -7.01 -3.81 11.01
CA ILE A 47 -6.80 -5.22 10.63
C ILE A 47 -6.65 -5.35 9.11
N ILE A 48 -7.52 -4.70 8.32
CA ILE A 48 -7.45 -4.68 6.87
C ILE A 48 -6.13 -4.08 6.39
N LEU A 49 -5.70 -2.96 6.99
CA LEU A 49 -4.42 -2.34 6.70
C LEU A 49 -3.25 -3.31 6.96
N VAL A 50 -3.15 -3.88 8.15
CA VAL A 50 -2.03 -4.78 8.52
C VAL A 50 -2.02 -6.01 7.63
N PHE A 51 -3.21 -6.56 7.31
CA PHE A 51 -3.36 -7.67 6.39
C PHE A 51 -2.88 -7.33 4.98
N LEU A 52 -3.25 -6.16 4.43
CA LEU A 52 -2.78 -5.73 3.11
C LEU A 52 -1.28 -5.43 3.10
N ILE A 53 -0.72 -4.85 4.15
CA ILE A 53 0.74 -4.69 4.30
C ILE A 53 1.41 -6.07 4.21
N TYR A 54 0.90 -7.08 4.93
CA TYR A 54 1.49 -8.41 4.92
C TYR A 54 1.40 -9.09 3.54
N ILE A 55 0.28 -8.92 2.81
CA ILE A 55 0.11 -9.43 1.44
C ILE A 55 1.18 -8.88 0.48
N GLN A 56 1.64 -7.64 0.67
CA GLN A 56 2.67 -7.05 -0.19
C GLN A 56 4.00 -7.80 -0.12
N LYS A 57 4.26 -8.53 0.97
CA LYS A 57 5.42 -9.44 1.09
C LYS A 57 5.40 -10.53 0.02
N PHE A 58 4.22 -10.89 -0.50
CA PHE A 58 4.07 -11.88 -1.57
C PHE A 58 3.94 -11.24 -2.96
N ILE A 59 3.31 -10.06 -3.06
CA ILE A 59 3.11 -9.35 -4.35
C ILE A 59 4.43 -8.80 -4.89
N LEU A 60 5.21 -8.10 -4.06
CA LEU A 60 6.41 -7.41 -4.50
C LEU A 60 7.50 -8.36 -5.06
N PRO A 61 7.81 -9.52 -4.43
CA PRO A 61 8.76 -10.47 -5.01
C PRO A 61 8.29 -11.05 -6.36
N LYS A 62 6.99 -11.28 -6.54
CA LYS A 62 6.42 -11.73 -7.82
C LYS A 62 6.58 -10.69 -8.94
N MET A 63 6.65 -9.41 -8.60
CA MET A 63 6.93 -8.32 -9.53
C MET A 63 8.44 -8.14 -9.81
N GLY A 64 9.28 -9.05 -9.31
CA GLY A 64 10.72 -8.99 -9.46
C GLY A 64 11.37 -7.90 -8.60
N VAL A 65 10.70 -7.42 -7.55
CA VAL A 65 11.26 -6.50 -6.57
C VAL A 65 11.98 -7.32 -5.49
N LYS A 66 13.30 -7.14 -5.35
CA LYS A 66 14.03 -7.65 -4.19
C LYS A 66 13.65 -6.81 -2.97
N LEU A 67 13.06 -7.46 -1.97
CA LEU A 67 12.74 -6.86 -0.68
C LEU A 67 13.92 -7.04 0.27
N GLU A 68 14.58 -5.95 0.63
CA GLU A 68 15.45 -5.94 1.80
C GLU A 68 14.61 -5.70 3.05
N GLY A 69 14.99 -6.27 4.21
CA GLY A 69 14.25 -6.07 5.46
C GLY A 69 14.13 -4.58 5.85
N LYS A 70 15.11 -3.77 5.45
CA LYS A 70 15.12 -2.31 5.62
C LYS A 70 14.03 -1.60 4.79
N ASP A 71 13.72 -2.11 3.60
CA ASP A 71 12.72 -1.52 2.69
C ASP A 71 11.30 -1.68 3.24
N TRP A 72 11.09 -2.63 4.16
CA TRP A 72 9.79 -2.96 4.72
C TRP A 72 9.14 -1.80 5.48
N ALA A 73 9.95 -0.99 6.16
CA ALA A 73 9.47 0.20 6.86
C ALA A 73 8.87 1.21 5.86
N GLY A 74 9.54 1.43 4.73
CA GLY A 74 9.04 2.33 3.67
C GLY A 74 7.75 1.83 3.04
N ILE A 75 7.68 0.54 2.72
CA ILE A 75 6.48 -0.11 2.16
C ILE A 75 5.29 0.01 3.12
N SER A 76 5.51 -0.31 4.39
CA SER A 76 4.48 -0.22 5.44
C SER A 76 4.02 1.23 5.63
N PHE A 77 4.96 2.18 5.65
CA PHE A 77 4.68 3.60 5.82
C PHE A 77 3.90 4.20 4.63
N LEU A 78 4.27 3.86 3.40
CA LEU A 78 3.57 4.30 2.18
C LEU A 78 2.14 3.75 2.15
N THR A 79 1.98 2.47 2.47
CA THR A 79 0.67 1.81 2.53
C THR A 79 -0.21 2.45 3.60
N PHE A 80 0.35 2.65 4.80
CA PHE A 80 -0.34 3.30 5.92
C PHE A 80 -0.78 4.72 5.57
N SER A 81 0.13 5.53 5.03
CA SER A 81 -0.15 6.93 4.68
C SER A 81 -1.26 7.00 3.62
N SER A 82 -1.17 6.18 2.57
CA SER A 82 -2.16 6.16 1.50
C SER A 82 -3.50 5.59 1.96
N TRP A 83 -3.52 4.58 2.83
CA TRP A 83 -4.72 4.06 3.48
C TRP A 83 -5.41 5.14 4.30
N TYR A 84 -4.66 5.84 5.15
CA TYR A 84 -5.20 6.87 6.04
C TYR A 84 -5.82 8.02 5.25
N ILE A 85 -5.12 8.52 4.22
CA ILE A 85 -5.64 9.56 3.33
C ILE A 85 -6.92 9.07 2.63
N SER A 86 -6.89 7.88 2.01
CA SER A 86 -8.05 7.37 1.28
C SER A 86 -9.26 7.18 2.20
N TRP A 87 -9.05 6.60 3.39
CA TRP A 87 -10.12 6.35 4.35
C TRP A 87 -10.69 7.65 4.92
N THR A 88 -9.85 8.61 5.30
CA THR A 88 -10.30 9.90 5.82
C THR A 88 -11.04 10.72 4.76
N VAL A 89 -10.60 10.73 3.50
CA VAL A 89 -11.32 11.39 2.41
C VAL A 89 -12.71 10.79 2.24
N LEU A 90 -12.84 9.46 2.21
CA LEU A 90 -14.14 8.78 2.09
C LEU A 90 -15.07 9.04 3.28
N LEU A 91 -14.51 9.20 4.48
CA LEU A 91 -15.29 9.55 5.68
C LEU A 91 -15.81 10.99 5.68
N ASN A 92 -15.17 11.89 4.94
CA ASN A 92 -15.52 13.31 4.84
C ASN A 92 -16.23 13.68 3.53
N LEU A 93 -16.45 12.70 2.65
CA LEU A 93 -17.24 12.84 1.42
C LEU A 93 -18.74 12.72 1.73
#